data_AF-A0AAW0YV15-F1
#
_entry.id   AF-A0AAW0YV15-F1
#
_cell.length_a   1.000
_cell.length_b   1.000
_cell.length_c   1.000
_cell.angle_alpha   90.00
_cell.angle_beta   90.00
_cell.angle_gamma   90.00
#
_symmetry.space_group_name_H-M   'P 1'
#
loop_
_entity.id
_entity.type
_entity.pdbx_description
1 polymer ?
#
loop_
_entity_poly.entity_id
_entity_poly.type
_entity_poly.pdbx_seq_one_letter_code
_entity_poly.pdbx_strand_id
1 'polypeptide(L)'
;MKRWHSWQNSRPYKIQRIVGDNVTEVGIEELAGCASSPRHYEDYHIRYKHNYSNFQRGQRKYFKSHRGYSSGNGRGGGGGAGRGNDFGNSFLSDSMSEERSLESIRNHKTKRKHSMGFRELEKLLKLPSDVVVIELLRKGSGFHLLLEEDNIKDGKFMLLIKVLSHATSTQSNRENLCDLFSRTCERKFIDKICTFIFKIKRSYLNNAEDLFTKLCVFLEAYASTMTTNAIDRLPSLLDACTAALAPLKEKKLISETLFKQYEELQEMLTEASKQWEQEKKLDSEEKKRQKYEMDYMEPPDDFREYPVLPTPRDLSAVEHPFLRKNIVKGKYNDPDHYLDVQFRLLREDFVRPLRKGIHDFKSGRGNKIKDVRIYHGVTIVGSELKNHVVIHYVQMNMSKKIKLENSKRLLYGNLLCFSSDDFRTL
;
A
#
# COMPACT_ATOMS: atom_id res chain seq x y z
N MET A 1 24.25 20.28 -39.80
CA MET A 1 25.19 19.90 -38.73
C MET A 1 25.37 21.09 -37.78
N LYS A 2 24.49 21.26 -36.79
CA LYS A 2 24.67 22.21 -35.68
C LYS A 2 24.13 21.56 -34.40
N ARG A 3 25.00 21.52 -33.39
CA ARG A 3 24.92 20.75 -32.15
C ARG A 3 23.78 21.23 -31.25
N TRP A 4 23.00 20.29 -30.72
CA TRP A 4 22.14 20.49 -29.57
C TRP A 4 22.99 20.44 -28.30
N HIS A 5 22.99 21.51 -27.51
CA HIS A 5 23.56 21.48 -26.16
C HIS A 5 22.49 21.08 -25.16
N SER A 6 22.77 19.99 -24.45
CA SER A 6 21.99 19.43 -23.35
C SER A 6 21.89 20.44 -22.21
N TRP A 7 20.68 20.74 -21.76
CA TRP A 7 20.45 21.38 -20.47
C TRP A 7 19.89 20.34 -19.50
N GLN A 8 20.79 19.77 -18.71
CA GLN A 8 20.50 19.03 -17.49
C GLN A 8 20.28 20.05 -16.35
N ASN A 9 19.23 19.84 -15.55
CA ASN A 9 19.05 20.20 -14.14
C ASN A 9 17.61 20.65 -13.86
N SER A 10 16.90 19.93 -12.98
CA SER A 10 15.65 20.37 -12.37
C SER A 10 15.92 21.62 -11.53
N ARG A 11 15.47 22.79 -12.01
CA ARG A 11 15.59 24.06 -11.27
C ARG A 11 14.26 24.44 -10.61
N PRO A 12 14.27 25.15 -9.47
CA PRO A 12 13.07 25.62 -8.81
C PRO A 12 12.64 27.00 -9.32
N TYR A 13 11.34 27.25 -9.26
CA TYR A 13 10.62 28.19 -10.11
C TYR A 13 9.47 28.86 -9.33
N LYS A 14 9.17 30.14 -9.55
CA LYS A 14 8.23 30.97 -8.76
C LYS A 14 7.12 31.56 -9.62
N ILE A 15 5.85 31.37 -9.26
CA ILE A 15 4.71 31.62 -10.17
C ILE A 15 4.14 33.05 -10.10
N GLN A 16 3.96 33.74 -11.24
CA GLN A 16 3.08 34.91 -11.44
C GLN A 16 1.93 34.58 -12.43
N ARG A 17 0.68 34.93 -12.09
CA ARG A 17 -0.50 34.66 -12.94
C ARG A 17 -0.70 35.78 -13.96
N ILE A 18 -0.79 35.47 -15.25
CA ILE A 18 -1.22 36.42 -16.29
C ILE A 18 -2.43 35.82 -17.01
N VAL A 19 -3.51 36.58 -17.17
CA VAL A 19 -4.78 36.13 -17.76
C VAL A 19 -4.85 36.59 -19.21
N GLY A 20 -4.99 35.64 -20.14
CA GLY A 20 -5.31 35.85 -21.55
C GLY A 20 -6.28 34.78 -22.05
N ASP A 21 -7.20 35.16 -22.95
CA ASP A 21 -8.33 34.32 -23.35
C ASP A 21 -7.90 32.98 -23.97
N ASN A 22 -8.38 31.90 -23.34
CA ASN A 22 -8.29 30.49 -23.75
C ASN A 22 -6.92 29.79 -23.66
N VAL A 23 -5.89 30.40 -23.06
CA VAL A 23 -4.68 29.71 -22.60
C VAL A 23 -4.38 30.16 -21.17
N THR A 24 -4.39 29.23 -20.21
CA THR A 24 -3.90 29.53 -18.86
C THR A 24 -2.39 29.68 -18.90
N GLU A 25 -1.92 30.90 -19.13
CA GLU A 25 -0.51 31.27 -19.04
C GLU A 25 -0.14 31.46 -17.57
N VAL A 26 0.73 30.58 -17.09
CA VAL A 26 1.37 30.76 -15.78
C VAL A 26 2.79 31.22 -16.06
N GLY A 27 3.08 32.48 -15.72
CA GLY A 27 4.44 33.01 -15.74
C GLY A 27 5.23 32.46 -14.55
N ILE A 28 6.49 32.09 -14.76
CA ILE A 28 7.28 31.39 -13.77
C ILE A 28 8.70 31.95 -13.69
N GLU A 29 8.96 32.75 -12.66
CA GLU A 29 10.24 33.33 -12.27
C GLU A 29 11.32 32.27 -11.90
N GLU A 30 12.47 32.26 -12.60
CA GLU A 30 13.70 31.56 -12.23
C GLU A 30 14.41 32.36 -11.13
N LEU A 31 14.66 31.73 -9.98
CA LEU A 31 15.44 32.34 -8.91
C LEU A 31 16.92 32.13 -9.20
N ALA A 32 17.63 33.19 -9.58
CA ALA A 32 19.08 33.16 -9.72
C ALA A 32 19.74 32.87 -8.36
N GLY A 33 20.59 31.84 -8.31
CA GLY A 33 21.48 31.60 -7.18
C GLY A 33 22.53 32.71 -7.12
N CYS A 34 22.32 33.72 -6.28
CA CYS A 34 23.35 34.73 -6.02
C CYS A 34 24.44 34.12 -5.14
N ALA A 35 25.62 33.94 -5.74
CA ALA A 35 26.88 33.89 -5.02
C ALA A 35 27.07 35.19 -4.23
N SER A 36 27.61 35.03 -3.03
CA SER A 36 27.86 36.02 -1.99
C SER A 36 28.70 37.22 -2.45
N SER A 37 28.19 38.44 -2.25
CA SER A 37 28.99 39.62 -1.87
C SER A 37 28.10 40.76 -1.31
N PRO A 38 28.51 41.49 -0.26
CA PRO A 38 27.63 42.33 0.53
C PRO A 38 27.67 43.80 0.10
N ARG A 39 26.62 44.35 -0.53
CA ARG A 39 26.39 45.81 -0.58
C ARG A 39 24.90 46.18 -0.57
N HIS A 40 24.58 47.03 0.40
CA HIS A 40 23.42 47.92 0.56
C HIS A 40 22.02 47.37 0.26
N TYR A 41 21.33 46.97 1.33
CA TYR A 41 19.87 47.01 1.39
C TYR A 41 19.44 48.45 1.71
N GLU A 42 18.91 49.17 0.72
CA GLU A 42 18.07 50.33 0.99
C GLU A 42 16.66 49.87 1.38
N ASP A 43 16.10 50.59 2.35
CA ASP A 43 14.81 50.35 3.00
C ASP A 43 13.64 50.20 2.01
N TYR A 44 13.08 48.99 1.95
CA TYR A 44 11.68 48.81 1.53
C TYR A 44 10.84 48.51 2.78
N HIS A 45 10.26 49.56 3.35
CA HIS A 45 9.21 49.46 4.35
C HIS A 45 8.01 48.66 3.81
N ILE A 46 7.85 47.42 4.27
CA ILE A 46 6.57 46.69 4.17
C ILE A 46 5.94 46.69 5.57
N ARG A 47 4.91 47.54 5.75
CA ARG A 47 4.03 47.50 6.92
C ARG A 47 3.27 46.18 6.95
N TYR A 48 3.70 45.25 7.80
CA TYR A 48 2.82 44.18 8.26
C TYR A 48 1.85 44.76 9.30
N LYS A 49 0.56 44.87 8.94
CA LYS A 49 -0.48 44.94 9.97
C LYS A 49 -0.58 43.57 10.62
N HIS A 50 -0.06 43.47 11.85
CA HIS A 50 -0.32 42.36 12.74
C HIS A 50 -1.83 42.21 12.94
N ASN A 51 -2.37 41.04 12.60
CA ASN A 51 -3.58 40.51 13.23
C ASN A 51 -3.20 39.20 13.91
N TYR A 52 -2.70 39.31 15.14
CA TYR A 52 -2.73 38.22 16.10
C TYR A 52 -4.15 38.14 16.69
N SER A 53 -5.00 37.33 16.10
CA SER A 53 -6.13 36.72 16.82
C SER A 53 -6.58 35.46 16.11
N ASN A 54 -6.86 34.42 16.90
CA ASN A 54 -7.36 33.09 16.52
C ASN A 54 -6.31 32.02 16.20
N PHE A 55 -5.36 31.82 17.12
CA PHE A 55 -4.75 30.52 17.34
C PHE A 55 -4.99 30.07 18.78
N GLN A 56 -6.23 29.71 19.11
CA GLN A 56 -6.55 28.87 20.27
C GLN A 56 -7.98 28.35 20.16
N ARG A 57 -8.10 27.06 19.82
CA ARG A 57 -9.07 26.07 20.32
C ARG A 57 -9.26 24.99 19.26
N GLY A 58 -8.80 23.78 19.56
CA GLY A 58 -9.05 22.65 18.67
C GLY A 58 -8.28 21.37 18.96
N GLN A 59 -8.04 21.01 20.22
CA GLN A 59 -7.84 19.60 20.57
C GLN A 59 -8.58 19.27 21.86
N ARG A 60 -9.61 18.41 21.76
CA ARG A 60 -9.76 17.22 22.61
C ARG A 60 -11.00 16.38 22.25
N LYS A 61 -10.70 15.08 22.08
CA LYS A 61 -11.43 13.88 22.55
C LYS A 61 -12.64 13.35 21.77
N TYR A 62 -12.42 12.12 21.30
CA TYR A 62 -13.38 11.01 21.17
C TYR A 62 -14.25 10.83 22.43
N PHE A 63 -15.54 10.50 22.28
CA PHE A 63 -16.17 9.26 22.76
C PHE A 63 -17.66 9.15 22.36
N LYS A 64 -18.04 7.94 21.90
CA LYS A 64 -19.35 7.24 21.91
C LYS A 64 -20.68 8.02 21.84
N SER A 65 -21.54 7.59 20.91
CA SER A 65 -22.91 7.20 21.24
C SER A 65 -23.40 6.02 20.40
N HIS A 66 -24.07 5.10 21.08
CA HIS A 66 -24.84 3.95 20.58
C HIS A 66 -26.35 4.28 20.64
N ARG A 67 -27.15 3.43 19.99
CA ARG A 67 -28.63 3.38 19.85
C ARG A 67 -29.12 4.12 18.59
N GLY A 68 -29.77 3.52 17.59
CA GLY A 68 -30.52 2.27 17.50
C GLY A 68 -32.00 2.57 17.34
N TYR A 69 -32.62 2.21 16.21
CA TYR A 69 -33.87 1.43 16.11
C TYR A 69 -34.41 1.32 14.66
N SER A 70 -34.77 0.09 14.31
CA SER A 70 -35.88 -0.40 13.47
C SER A 70 -36.09 -0.03 11.98
N SER A 71 -35.98 -1.11 11.17
CA SER A 71 -37.08 -1.81 10.46
C SER A 71 -38.03 -1.02 9.55
N GLY A 72 -38.05 -1.41 8.27
CA GLY A 72 -39.13 -1.13 7.33
C GLY A 72 -39.02 -1.96 6.05
N ASN A 73 -39.80 -3.05 5.98
CA ASN A 73 -40.06 -3.90 4.81
C ASN A 73 -40.62 -3.10 3.61
N GLY A 74 -40.36 -3.57 2.39
CA GLY A 74 -41.07 -3.12 1.19
C GLY A 74 -40.77 -3.97 -0.05
N ARG A 75 -41.59 -5.01 -0.27
CA ARG A 75 -41.67 -5.83 -1.49
C ARG A 75 -42.49 -5.13 -2.58
N GLY A 76 -42.20 -5.47 -3.85
CA GLY A 76 -43.06 -5.30 -5.03
C GLY A 76 -42.25 -4.79 -6.22
N GLY A 77 -42.24 -5.36 -7.42
CA GLY A 77 -43.10 -6.34 -8.07
C GLY A 77 -43.50 -5.82 -9.47
N GLY A 78 -43.25 -6.61 -10.52
CA GLY A 78 -43.72 -6.38 -11.91
C GLY A 78 -42.82 -5.43 -12.72
N GLY A 79 -42.42 -5.69 -13.98
CA GLY A 79 -43.04 -6.47 -15.04
C GLY A 79 -43.16 -5.55 -16.26
N GLY A 80 -42.60 -5.91 -17.42
CA GLY A 80 -42.77 -5.09 -18.61
C GLY A 80 -41.80 -5.43 -19.75
N ALA A 81 -42.33 -6.14 -20.74
CA ALA A 81 -41.67 -6.50 -22.00
C ALA A 81 -41.47 -5.28 -22.93
N GLY A 82 -40.52 -5.41 -23.86
CA GLY A 82 -40.35 -4.47 -24.96
C GLY A 82 -39.37 -5.00 -26.01
N ARG A 83 -39.89 -5.82 -26.94
CA ARG A 83 -39.24 -6.13 -28.22
C ARG A 83 -39.27 -4.88 -29.11
N GLY A 84 -38.19 -4.64 -29.84
CA GLY A 84 -38.12 -3.65 -30.91
C GLY A 84 -36.78 -3.75 -31.64
N ASN A 85 -36.74 -4.62 -32.65
CA ASN A 85 -35.75 -4.54 -33.72
C ASN A 85 -36.07 -3.31 -34.56
N ASP A 86 -35.06 -2.51 -34.90
CA ASP A 86 -35.05 -1.82 -36.18
C ASP A 86 -33.65 -1.86 -36.79
N PHE A 87 -33.64 -2.34 -38.02
CA PHE A 87 -32.50 -2.42 -38.93
C PHE A 87 -32.29 -1.06 -39.60
N GLY A 88 -31.02 -0.68 -39.81
CA GLY A 88 -30.66 0.53 -40.54
C GLY A 88 -29.17 0.58 -40.88
N ASN A 89 -28.80 -0.25 -41.86
CA ASN A 89 -27.63 -0.20 -42.75
C ASN A 89 -27.18 1.27 -43.05
N SER A 90 -25.92 1.66 -43.30
CA SER A 90 -24.87 0.99 -44.06
C SER A 90 -23.59 1.85 -44.19
N PHE A 91 -22.42 1.18 -44.32
CA PHE A 91 -21.19 1.53 -45.07
C PHE A 91 -20.36 2.80 -44.75
N LEU A 92 -19.10 2.61 -44.33
CA LEU A 92 -17.90 2.63 -45.22
C LEU A 92 -16.61 2.20 -44.49
N SER A 93 -15.83 1.37 -45.20
CA SER A 93 -14.44 0.85 -45.06
C SER A 93 -13.54 1.35 -43.92
N ASP A 94 -12.93 0.51 -43.10
CA ASP A 94 -11.90 -0.53 -43.38
C ASP A 94 -10.46 0.02 -43.52
N SER A 95 -9.67 -0.31 -42.49
CA SER A 95 -8.26 -0.74 -42.50
C SER A 95 -7.41 -0.05 -41.42
N MET A 96 -6.57 -0.84 -40.75
CA MET A 96 -5.69 -0.54 -39.60
C MET A 96 -6.21 -0.94 -38.20
N SER A 97 -6.58 -2.22 -38.04
CA SER A 97 -6.74 -2.81 -36.69
C SER A 97 -6.40 -4.31 -36.64
N GLU A 98 -5.40 -4.78 -37.39
CA GLU A 98 -4.98 -6.19 -37.36
C GLU A 98 -3.84 -6.53 -36.38
N GLU A 99 -3.19 -5.55 -35.73
CA GLU A 99 -2.11 -5.85 -34.77
C GLU A 99 -2.54 -5.85 -33.29
N ARG A 100 -3.77 -5.43 -32.95
CA ARG A 100 -4.27 -5.44 -31.55
C ARG A 100 -5.12 -6.64 -31.17
N SER A 101 -5.49 -7.47 -32.14
CA SER A 101 -6.42 -8.59 -31.97
C SER A 101 -5.74 -9.90 -31.56
N LEU A 102 -4.43 -10.06 -31.76
CA LEU A 102 -3.72 -11.28 -31.37
C LEU A 102 -3.30 -11.29 -29.88
N GLU A 103 -3.10 -10.13 -29.26
CA GLU A 103 -2.79 -10.00 -27.83
C GLU A 103 -4.04 -10.20 -26.94
N SER A 104 -5.23 -9.81 -27.41
CA SER A 104 -6.48 -9.92 -26.64
C SER A 104 -7.09 -11.33 -26.67
N ILE A 105 -6.80 -12.12 -27.71
CA ILE A 105 -7.28 -13.51 -27.84
C ILE A 105 -6.47 -14.48 -26.97
N ARG A 106 -5.23 -14.14 -26.57
CA ARG A 106 -4.43 -14.97 -25.65
C ARG A 106 -4.85 -14.86 -24.18
N ASN A 107 -5.49 -13.77 -23.76
CA ASN A 107 -5.87 -13.55 -22.37
C ASN A 107 -7.28 -14.06 -21.98
N HIS A 108 -8.08 -14.53 -22.95
CA HIS A 108 -9.47 -14.96 -22.70
C HIS A 108 -9.72 -16.47 -22.64
N LYS A 109 -8.71 -17.31 -22.85
CA LYS A 109 -8.81 -18.75 -22.56
C LYS A 109 -8.23 -19.00 -21.16
N THR A 110 -9.00 -19.69 -20.32
CA THR A 110 -8.66 -20.28 -19.00
C THR A 110 -8.98 -19.50 -17.71
N LYS A 111 -10.10 -18.76 -17.61
CA LYS A 111 -10.73 -18.54 -16.29
C LYS A 111 -11.84 -19.57 -16.10
N ARG A 112 -11.59 -20.58 -15.27
CA ARG A 112 -12.57 -21.63 -14.95
C ARG A 112 -13.77 -20.98 -14.28
N LYS A 113 -15.00 -21.29 -14.73
CA LYS A 113 -16.25 -20.73 -14.16
C LYS A 113 -16.79 -21.52 -12.95
N HIS A 114 -16.24 -22.70 -12.67
CA HIS A 114 -16.76 -23.62 -11.65
C HIS A 114 -15.68 -23.98 -10.63
N SER A 115 -16.10 -24.17 -9.37
CA SER A 115 -15.22 -24.65 -8.30
C SER A 115 -14.76 -26.09 -8.56
N MET A 116 -13.62 -26.46 -7.98
CA MET A 116 -13.04 -27.79 -8.13
C MET A 116 -14.01 -28.88 -7.64
N GLY A 117 -14.16 -29.95 -8.43
CA GLY A 117 -15.09 -31.05 -8.15
C GLY A 117 -14.50 -32.14 -7.25
N PHE A 118 -15.36 -33.02 -6.71
CA PHE A 118 -14.95 -34.14 -5.85
C PHE A 118 -13.95 -35.08 -6.53
N ARG A 119 -14.24 -35.50 -7.76
CA ARG A 119 -13.35 -36.35 -8.58
C ARG A 119 -12.00 -35.72 -8.91
N GLU A 120 -11.93 -34.38 -8.88
CA GLU A 120 -10.68 -33.67 -9.19
C GLU A 120 -9.78 -33.65 -7.97
N LEU A 121 -10.33 -33.39 -6.79
CA LEU A 121 -9.62 -33.52 -5.52
C LEU A 121 -9.11 -34.96 -5.31
N GLU A 122 -9.89 -35.99 -5.67
CA GLU A 122 -9.44 -37.39 -5.63
C GLU A 122 -8.27 -37.67 -6.58
N LYS A 123 -8.27 -37.04 -7.77
CA LYS A 123 -7.13 -37.17 -8.70
C LYS A 123 -5.87 -36.54 -8.13
N LEU A 124 -5.98 -35.41 -7.43
CA LEU A 124 -4.84 -34.74 -6.81
C LEU A 124 -4.17 -35.61 -5.75
N LEU A 125 -4.93 -36.39 -4.97
CA LEU A 125 -4.36 -37.31 -3.98
C LEU A 125 -3.49 -38.42 -4.59
N LYS A 126 -3.65 -38.71 -5.89
CA LYS A 126 -2.84 -39.73 -6.58
C LYS A 126 -1.52 -39.18 -7.13
N LEU A 127 -1.36 -37.87 -7.15
CA LEU A 127 -0.16 -37.20 -7.66
C LEU A 127 0.87 -37.03 -6.54
N PRO A 128 2.17 -36.89 -6.87
CA PRO A 128 3.17 -36.49 -5.88
C PRO A 128 2.84 -35.09 -5.35
N SER A 129 3.07 -34.91 -4.04
CA SER A 129 2.84 -33.67 -3.27
C SER A 129 3.32 -32.39 -3.98
N ASP A 130 4.53 -32.39 -4.53
CA ASP A 130 5.12 -31.23 -5.21
C ASP A 130 4.30 -30.78 -6.44
N VAL A 131 3.75 -31.75 -7.17
CA VAL A 131 2.90 -31.50 -8.35
C VAL A 131 1.51 -31.01 -7.91
N VAL A 132 1.02 -31.48 -6.75
CA VAL A 132 -0.29 -31.05 -6.22
C VAL A 132 -0.29 -29.56 -5.92
N VAL A 133 0.77 -29.04 -5.29
CA VAL A 133 0.87 -27.58 -4.99
C VAL A 133 0.79 -26.76 -6.27
N ILE A 134 1.53 -27.15 -7.31
CA ILE A 134 1.55 -26.45 -8.61
C ILE A 134 0.15 -26.50 -9.27
N GLU A 135 -0.48 -27.67 -9.26
CA GLU A 135 -1.79 -27.87 -9.89
C GLU A 135 -2.91 -27.08 -9.16
N LEU A 136 -2.82 -26.93 -7.83
CA LEU A 136 -3.71 -26.08 -7.04
C LEU A 136 -3.53 -24.60 -7.38
N LEU A 137 -2.28 -24.15 -7.51
CA LEU A 137 -1.95 -22.74 -7.77
C LEU A 137 -2.24 -22.28 -9.21
N ARG A 138 -2.36 -23.21 -10.15
CA ARG A 138 -2.64 -22.93 -11.57
C ARG A 138 -3.87 -22.04 -11.72
N LYS A 139 -3.77 -20.98 -12.53
CA LYS A 139 -4.82 -19.96 -12.74
C LYS A 139 -6.19 -20.54 -13.16
N GLY A 140 -6.20 -21.71 -13.78
CA GLY A 140 -7.41 -22.43 -14.22
C GLY A 140 -7.84 -23.60 -13.32
N SER A 141 -7.27 -23.80 -12.13
CA SER A 141 -7.60 -24.94 -11.26
C SER A 141 -9.03 -24.88 -10.69
N GLY A 142 -9.58 -23.67 -10.50
CA GLY A 142 -10.84 -23.47 -9.79
C GLY A 142 -10.72 -23.63 -8.27
N PHE A 143 -9.50 -23.72 -7.75
CA PHE A 143 -9.21 -23.83 -6.32
C PHE A 143 -9.65 -22.58 -5.53
N HIS A 144 -9.35 -21.37 -6.05
CA HIS A 144 -9.80 -20.12 -5.44
C HIS A 144 -11.33 -20.07 -5.27
N LEU A 145 -12.08 -20.52 -6.28
CA LEU A 145 -13.55 -20.60 -6.23
C LEU A 145 -14.03 -21.59 -5.15
N LEU A 146 -13.28 -22.66 -4.90
CA LEU A 146 -13.60 -23.62 -3.84
C LEU A 146 -13.39 -23.02 -2.45
N LEU A 147 -12.34 -22.22 -2.24
CA LEU A 147 -12.10 -21.53 -0.97
C LEU A 147 -13.18 -20.47 -0.68
N GLU A 148 -13.69 -19.82 -1.73
CA GLU A 148 -14.74 -18.81 -1.63
C GLU A 148 -16.15 -19.41 -1.44
N GLU A 149 -16.41 -20.64 -1.90
CA GLU A 149 -17.72 -21.31 -1.83
C GLU A 149 -18.30 -21.33 -0.40
N ASP A 150 -19.48 -20.75 -0.19
CA ASP A 150 -20.08 -20.57 1.16
C ASP A 150 -20.50 -21.91 1.79
N ASN A 151 -21.05 -22.82 0.98
CA ASN A 151 -21.60 -24.09 1.43
C ASN A 151 -20.88 -25.26 0.75
N ILE A 152 -19.78 -25.72 1.35
CA ILE A 152 -19.04 -26.89 0.89
C ILE A 152 -19.64 -28.13 1.55
N LYS A 153 -20.00 -29.15 0.76
CA LYS A 153 -20.47 -30.45 1.29
C LYS A 153 -19.39 -31.08 2.17
N ASP A 154 -19.78 -31.66 3.32
CA ASP A 154 -18.85 -32.18 4.34
C ASP A 154 -17.79 -33.14 3.77
N GLY A 155 -18.19 -34.11 2.95
CA GLY A 155 -17.25 -35.03 2.31
C GLY A 155 -16.25 -34.33 1.38
N LYS A 156 -16.69 -33.29 0.66
CA LYS A 156 -15.82 -32.47 -0.21
C LYS A 156 -14.83 -31.65 0.63
N PHE A 157 -15.25 -31.17 1.79
CA PHE A 157 -14.39 -30.41 2.71
C PHE A 157 -13.34 -31.29 3.40
N MET A 158 -13.71 -32.50 3.84
CA MET A 158 -12.74 -33.47 4.37
C MET A 158 -11.68 -33.83 3.32
N LEU A 159 -12.12 -34.05 2.08
CA LEU A 159 -11.22 -34.34 0.97
C LEU A 159 -10.28 -33.16 0.67
N LEU A 160 -10.78 -31.92 0.78
CA LEU A 160 -9.96 -30.71 0.66
C LEU A 160 -8.86 -30.66 1.71
N ILE A 161 -9.17 -30.92 2.99
CA ILE A 161 -8.16 -30.95 4.07
C ILE A 161 -7.11 -32.06 3.80
N LYS A 162 -7.53 -33.22 3.30
CA LYS A 162 -6.60 -34.31 2.90
C LYS A 162 -5.66 -33.87 1.77
N VAL A 163 -6.20 -33.20 0.74
CA VAL A 163 -5.40 -32.69 -0.38
C VAL A 163 -4.41 -31.63 0.11
N LEU A 164 -4.83 -30.72 0.98
CA LEU A 164 -3.94 -29.71 1.55
C LEU A 164 -2.82 -30.34 2.38
N SER A 165 -3.15 -31.29 3.26
CA SER A 165 -2.17 -32.04 4.04
C SER A 165 -1.14 -32.76 3.16
N HIS A 166 -1.62 -33.43 2.09
CA HIS A 166 -0.74 -34.11 1.13
C HIS A 166 0.13 -33.12 0.35
N ALA A 167 -0.43 -31.98 -0.07
CA ALA A 167 0.31 -30.94 -0.76
C ALA A 167 1.43 -30.33 0.12
N THR A 168 1.20 -30.23 1.44
CA THR A 168 2.17 -29.68 2.39
C THR A 168 3.11 -30.73 2.98
N SER A 169 2.97 -32.01 2.61
CA SER A 169 3.79 -33.10 3.15
C SER A 169 5.23 -33.11 2.63
N THR A 170 5.55 -32.32 1.59
CA THR A 170 6.89 -32.32 0.98
C THR A 170 7.35 -30.88 0.77
N GLN A 171 8.53 -30.56 1.29
CA GLN A 171 9.04 -29.20 1.42
C GLN A 171 9.86 -28.74 0.20
N SER A 172 9.68 -29.39 -0.95
CA SER A 172 10.55 -29.24 -2.13
C SER A 172 10.50 -27.86 -2.78
N ASN A 173 9.40 -27.11 -2.60
CA ASN A 173 9.26 -25.76 -3.13
C ASN A 173 8.60 -24.79 -2.14
N ARG A 174 9.44 -24.06 -1.40
CA ARG A 174 9.02 -23.11 -0.36
C ARG A 174 8.20 -21.93 -0.90
N GLU A 175 8.50 -21.41 -2.10
CA GLU A 175 7.77 -20.27 -2.69
C GLU A 175 6.33 -20.65 -3.03
N ASN A 176 6.14 -21.78 -3.70
CA ASN A 176 4.81 -22.29 -4.01
C ASN A 176 4.01 -22.61 -2.74
N LEU A 177 4.66 -23.13 -1.69
CA LEU A 177 3.99 -23.33 -0.41
C LEU A 177 3.55 -22.01 0.22
N CYS A 178 4.40 -20.97 0.23
CA CYS A 178 4.03 -19.64 0.70
C CYS A 178 2.82 -19.08 -0.08
N ASP A 179 2.80 -19.24 -1.41
CA ASP A 179 1.67 -18.83 -2.25
C ASP A 179 0.39 -19.62 -1.95
N LEU A 180 0.50 -20.94 -1.70
CA LEU A 180 -0.62 -21.78 -1.31
C LEU A 180 -1.19 -21.32 0.03
N PHE A 181 -0.34 -21.19 1.05
CA PHE A 181 -0.74 -20.75 2.38
C PHE A 181 -1.32 -19.36 2.39
N SER A 182 -0.79 -18.44 1.57
CA SER A 182 -1.34 -17.08 1.43
C SER A 182 -2.77 -17.08 0.92
N ARG A 183 -3.18 -18.08 0.12
CA ARG A 183 -4.55 -18.23 -0.37
C ARG A 183 -5.44 -19.03 0.59
N THR A 184 -4.92 -20.09 1.20
CA THR A 184 -5.71 -20.98 2.07
C THR A 184 -5.88 -20.45 3.47
N CYS A 185 -4.87 -19.81 4.04
CA CYS A 185 -4.89 -19.32 5.43
C CYS A 185 -5.49 -17.91 5.54
N GLU A 186 -6.35 -17.52 4.60
CA GLU A 186 -7.16 -16.32 4.72
C GLU A 186 -8.21 -16.49 5.82
N ARG A 187 -8.54 -15.40 6.53
CA ARG A 187 -9.45 -15.41 7.70
C ARG A 187 -10.77 -16.14 7.40
N LYS A 188 -11.37 -15.86 6.23
CA LYS A 188 -12.64 -16.46 5.82
C LYS A 188 -12.58 -17.98 5.75
N PHE A 189 -11.47 -18.55 5.27
CA PHE A 189 -11.34 -20.00 5.15
C PHE A 189 -11.00 -20.64 6.50
N ILE A 190 -10.16 -20.01 7.32
CA ILE A 190 -9.89 -20.45 8.69
C ILE A 190 -11.19 -20.53 9.50
N ASP A 191 -12.07 -19.52 9.41
CA ASP A 191 -13.38 -19.52 10.07
C ASP A 191 -14.29 -20.68 9.59
N LYS A 192 -14.20 -21.04 8.30
CA LYS A 192 -14.89 -22.22 7.75
C LYS A 192 -14.35 -23.52 8.36
N ILE A 193 -13.02 -23.65 8.52
CA ILE A 193 -12.42 -24.81 9.19
C ILE A 193 -12.89 -24.88 10.65
N CYS A 194 -12.86 -23.77 11.41
CA CYS A 194 -13.36 -23.72 12.79
C CYS A 194 -14.81 -24.20 12.88
N THR A 195 -15.69 -23.67 12.02
CA THR A 195 -17.11 -24.07 11.96
C THR A 195 -17.27 -25.56 11.64
N PHE A 196 -16.45 -26.09 10.74
CA PHE A 196 -16.47 -27.49 10.34
C PHE A 196 -16.00 -28.43 11.48
N ILE A 197 -14.97 -28.04 12.23
CA ILE A 197 -14.47 -28.80 13.40
C ILE A 197 -15.59 -28.99 14.43
N PHE A 198 -16.39 -27.95 14.72
CA PHE A 198 -17.52 -28.05 15.65
C PHE A 198 -18.64 -28.98 15.13
N LYS A 199 -18.82 -29.08 13.80
CA LYS A 199 -19.79 -29.99 13.18
C LYS A 199 -19.34 -31.45 13.30
N ILE A 200 -18.05 -31.72 13.11
CA ILE A 200 -17.48 -33.08 13.18
C ILE A 200 -17.62 -33.70 14.55
N LYS A 201 -17.43 -32.91 15.61
CA LYS A 201 -17.65 -33.31 17.01
C LYS A 201 -19.01 -34.01 17.22
N ARG A 202 -20.01 -33.70 16.39
CA ARG A 202 -21.38 -34.25 16.50
C ARG A 202 -21.74 -35.31 15.46
N SER A 203 -21.21 -35.23 14.23
CA SER A 203 -21.76 -35.99 13.09
C SER A 203 -20.84 -37.03 12.45
N TYR A 204 -19.52 -37.00 12.69
CA TYR A 204 -18.56 -37.86 11.96
C TYR A 204 -17.44 -38.41 12.86
N LEU A 205 -17.81 -39.07 13.96
CA LEU A 205 -16.88 -39.54 14.99
C LEU A 205 -15.80 -40.51 14.47
N ASN A 206 -16.13 -41.42 13.55
CA ASN A 206 -15.19 -42.44 13.06
C ASN A 206 -14.10 -41.89 12.12
N ASN A 207 -14.31 -40.73 11.50
CA ASN A 207 -13.35 -40.10 10.59
C ASN A 207 -12.62 -38.91 11.25
N ALA A 208 -12.92 -38.64 12.53
CA ALA A 208 -12.40 -37.47 13.23
C ALA A 208 -10.88 -37.54 13.39
N GLU A 209 -10.34 -38.69 13.80
CA GLU A 209 -8.90 -38.87 14.03
C GLU A 209 -8.08 -38.61 12.76
N ASP A 210 -8.40 -39.27 11.64
CA ASP A 210 -7.73 -39.05 10.36
C ASP A 210 -7.79 -37.58 9.93
N LEU A 211 -8.94 -36.91 10.10
CA LEU A 211 -9.04 -35.50 9.77
C LEU A 211 -8.12 -34.64 10.64
N PHE A 212 -8.13 -34.82 11.96
CA PHE A 212 -7.30 -34.03 12.87
C PHE A 212 -5.81 -34.30 12.63
N THR A 213 -5.41 -35.53 12.27
CA THR A 213 -4.04 -35.82 11.85
C THR A 213 -3.67 -35.07 10.58
N LYS A 214 -4.51 -35.10 9.54
CA LYS A 214 -4.24 -34.37 8.27
C LYS A 214 -4.21 -32.86 8.48
N LEU A 215 -5.11 -32.34 9.31
CA LEU A 215 -5.13 -30.93 9.68
C LEU A 215 -3.85 -30.55 10.44
N CYS A 216 -3.41 -31.37 11.40
CA CYS A 216 -2.19 -31.11 12.17
C CYS A 216 -0.97 -30.97 11.25
N VAL A 217 -0.76 -31.91 10.32
CA VAL A 217 0.32 -31.85 9.31
C VAL A 217 0.27 -30.56 8.49
N PHE A 218 -0.93 -30.13 8.09
CA PHE A 218 -1.10 -28.87 7.35
C PHE A 218 -0.74 -27.64 8.20
N LEU A 219 -1.15 -27.62 9.47
CA LEU A 219 -0.88 -26.51 10.40
C LEU A 219 0.60 -26.43 10.79
N GLU A 220 1.25 -27.56 11.04
CA GLU A 220 2.70 -27.65 11.28
C GLU A 220 3.50 -27.15 10.07
N ALA A 221 3.12 -27.55 8.87
CA ALA A 221 3.75 -27.06 7.65
C ALA A 221 3.56 -25.54 7.47
N TYR A 222 2.40 -24.99 7.81
CA TYR A 222 2.17 -23.55 7.76
C TYR A 222 2.98 -22.80 8.82
N ALA A 223 3.02 -23.29 10.06
CA ALA A 223 3.76 -22.68 11.16
C ALA A 223 5.27 -22.69 10.93
N SER A 224 5.82 -23.74 10.30
CA SER A 224 7.24 -23.86 9.96
C SER A 224 7.65 -23.04 8.71
N THR A 225 6.74 -22.83 7.75
CA THR A 225 7.05 -22.05 6.55
C THR A 225 6.80 -20.55 6.73
N MET A 226 5.70 -20.16 7.38
CA MET A 226 5.25 -18.77 7.50
C MET A 226 4.91 -18.41 8.97
N THR A 227 5.88 -18.61 9.87
CA THR A 227 5.70 -18.44 11.33
C THR A 227 5.07 -17.10 11.72
N THR A 228 5.52 -15.98 11.13
CA THR A 228 4.96 -14.65 11.42
C THR A 228 3.47 -14.53 11.11
N ASN A 229 3.01 -15.17 10.03
CA ASN A 229 1.62 -15.15 9.62
C ASN A 229 0.80 -16.18 10.41
N ALA A 230 1.43 -17.30 10.78
CA ALA A 230 0.81 -18.34 11.58
C ALA A 230 0.45 -17.85 12.99
N ILE A 231 1.34 -17.07 13.64
CA ILE A 231 1.10 -16.45 14.95
C ILE A 231 -0.20 -15.63 14.98
N ASP A 232 -0.51 -14.88 13.90
CA ASP A 232 -1.73 -14.04 13.83
C ASP A 232 -2.99 -14.81 13.36
N ARG A 233 -2.83 -15.98 12.72
CA ARG A 233 -3.93 -16.66 12.00
C ARG A 233 -4.37 -17.97 12.63
N LEU A 234 -3.47 -18.70 13.28
CA LEU A 234 -3.75 -20.03 13.83
C LEU A 234 -4.31 -20.09 15.26
N PRO A 235 -4.11 -19.11 16.18
CA PRO A 235 -4.54 -19.28 17.57
C PRO A 235 -6.01 -19.69 17.74
N SER A 236 -6.93 -19.00 17.05
CA SER A 236 -8.37 -19.30 17.14
C SER A 236 -8.73 -20.68 16.59
N LEU A 237 -8.01 -21.16 15.57
CA LEU A 237 -8.21 -22.49 15.00
C LEU A 237 -7.67 -23.58 15.91
N LEU A 238 -6.50 -23.35 16.53
CA LEU A 238 -5.93 -24.29 17.49
C LEU A 238 -6.81 -24.41 18.74
N ASP A 239 -7.33 -23.29 19.27
CA ASP A 239 -8.29 -23.30 20.37
C ASP A 239 -9.57 -24.07 20.01
N ALA A 240 -10.08 -23.91 18.78
CA ALA A 240 -11.22 -24.69 18.31
C ALA A 240 -10.89 -26.19 18.17
N CYS A 241 -9.69 -26.53 17.71
CA CYS A 241 -9.22 -27.91 17.62
C CYS A 241 -9.09 -28.54 19.00
N THR A 242 -8.39 -27.90 19.94
CA THR A 242 -8.18 -28.42 21.30
C THR A 242 -9.51 -28.60 22.05
N ALA A 243 -10.44 -27.64 21.93
CA ALA A 243 -11.79 -27.74 22.49
C ALA A 243 -12.64 -28.87 21.87
N ALA A 244 -12.36 -29.23 20.61
CA ALA A 244 -13.00 -30.36 19.94
C ALA A 244 -12.35 -31.70 20.30
N LEU A 245 -11.02 -31.73 20.46
CA LEU A 245 -10.23 -32.91 20.79
C LEU A 245 -10.43 -33.38 22.23
N ALA A 246 -10.56 -32.48 23.21
CA ALA A 246 -10.71 -32.82 24.63
C ALA A 246 -11.82 -33.88 24.92
N PRO A 247 -13.08 -33.71 24.48
CA PRO A 247 -14.12 -34.72 24.70
C PRO A 247 -13.97 -35.97 23.84
N LEU A 248 -13.22 -35.90 22.73
CA LEU A 248 -12.93 -37.07 21.89
C LEU A 248 -11.84 -37.95 22.50
N LYS A 249 -10.89 -37.33 23.21
CA LYS A 249 -9.89 -38.00 24.05
C LYS A 249 -10.55 -38.74 25.21
N GLU A 250 -11.49 -38.12 25.92
CA GLU A 250 -12.26 -38.76 27.00
C GLU A 250 -13.01 -40.02 26.52
N LYS A 251 -13.53 -39.98 25.29
CA LYS A 251 -14.20 -41.11 24.65
C LYS A 251 -13.25 -42.16 24.05
N LYS A 252 -11.93 -42.01 24.19
CA LYS A 252 -10.88 -42.87 23.61
C LYS A 252 -11.01 -43.05 22.08
N LEU A 253 -11.52 -42.03 21.38
CA LEU A 253 -11.68 -42.04 19.93
C LEU A 253 -10.48 -41.42 19.18
N ILE A 254 -9.50 -40.90 19.92
CA ILE A 254 -8.31 -40.21 19.38
C ILE A 254 -7.08 -40.63 20.18
N SER A 255 -5.95 -40.82 19.49
CA SER A 255 -4.67 -41.09 20.13
C SER A 255 -4.19 -39.96 21.06
N GLU A 256 -3.55 -40.34 22.17
CA GLU A 256 -2.90 -39.36 23.06
C GLU A 256 -1.75 -38.63 22.36
N THR A 257 -1.13 -39.27 21.37
CA THR A 257 -0.04 -38.66 20.58
C THR A 257 -0.54 -37.48 19.78
N LEU A 258 -1.69 -37.60 19.12
CA LEU A 258 -2.27 -36.51 18.33
C LEU A 258 -2.65 -35.32 19.21
N PHE A 259 -3.19 -35.57 20.40
CA PHE A 259 -3.50 -34.50 21.35
C PHE A 259 -2.23 -33.71 21.74
N LYS A 260 -1.13 -34.42 22.03
CA LYS A 260 0.16 -33.80 22.35
C LYS A 260 0.71 -32.94 21.19
N GLN A 261 0.57 -33.40 19.94
CA GLN A 261 1.02 -32.62 18.78
C GLN A 261 0.33 -31.24 18.69
N TYR A 262 -0.97 -31.17 19.01
CA TYR A 262 -1.69 -29.89 19.04
C TYR A 262 -1.23 -29.00 20.21
N GLU A 263 -0.93 -29.57 21.38
CA GLU A 263 -0.37 -28.83 22.51
C GLU A 263 1.01 -28.26 22.18
N GLU A 264 1.91 -29.08 21.62
CA GLU A 264 3.26 -28.67 21.19
C GLU A 264 3.20 -27.56 20.13
N LEU A 265 2.31 -27.68 19.14
CA LEU A 265 2.10 -26.67 18.12
C LEU A 265 1.57 -25.35 18.71
N GLN A 266 0.66 -25.43 19.69
CA GLN A 266 0.14 -24.26 20.40
C GLN A 266 1.23 -23.58 21.23
N GLU A 267 2.01 -24.35 21.97
CA GLU A 267 3.13 -23.83 22.77
C GLU A 267 4.16 -23.12 21.89
N MET A 268 4.62 -23.77 20.81
CA MET A 268 5.57 -23.19 19.85
C MET A 268 5.10 -21.84 19.28
N LEU A 269 3.83 -21.71 18.90
CA LEU A 269 3.30 -20.44 18.40
C LEU A 269 3.20 -19.37 19.49
N THR A 270 2.88 -19.74 20.73
CA THR A 270 2.86 -18.77 21.84
C THR A 270 4.26 -18.25 22.18
N GLU A 271 5.28 -19.11 22.12
CA GLU A 271 6.67 -18.70 22.31
C GLU A 271 7.15 -17.81 21.17
N ALA A 272 6.89 -18.20 19.92
CA ALA A 272 7.23 -17.40 18.74
C ALA A 272 6.53 -16.03 18.77
N SER A 273 5.28 -15.96 19.24
CA SER A 273 4.56 -14.69 19.45
C SER A 273 5.24 -13.80 20.49
N LYS A 274 5.68 -14.37 21.63
CA LYS A 274 6.39 -13.62 22.67
C LYS A 274 7.73 -13.10 22.17
N GLN A 275 8.49 -13.92 21.45
CA GLN A 275 9.77 -13.53 20.86
C GLN A 275 9.59 -12.39 19.85
N TRP A 276 8.62 -12.51 18.95
CA TRP A 276 8.32 -11.47 17.97
C TRP A 276 7.91 -10.14 18.62
N GLU A 277 7.14 -10.17 19.72
CA GLU A 277 6.81 -8.97 20.49
C GLU A 277 8.02 -8.35 21.19
N GLN A 278 8.94 -9.17 21.71
CA GLN A 278 10.17 -8.70 22.34
C GLN A 278 11.11 -8.06 21.33
N GLU A 279 11.38 -8.71 20.20
CA GLU A 279 12.19 -8.15 19.11
C GLU A 279 11.64 -6.82 18.62
N LYS A 280 10.32 -6.74 18.45
CA LYS A 280 9.65 -5.50 18.04
C LYS A 280 9.81 -4.38 19.07
N LYS A 281 9.81 -4.71 20.37
CA LYS A 281 10.09 -3.73 21.43
C LYS A 281 11.54 -3.27 21.38
N LEU A 282 12.49 -4.19 21.27
CA LEU A 282 13.92 -3.90 21.17
C LEU A 282 14.25 -3.01 19.96
N ASP A 283 13.77 -3.35 18.76
CA ASP A 283 13.93 -2.53 17.55
C ASP A 283 13.34 -1.12 17.74
N SER A 284 12.19 -1.02 18.40
CA SER A 284 11.57 0.28 18.69
C SER A 284 12.38 1.10 19.71
N GLU A 285 13.02 0.45 20.68
CA GLU A 285 13.84 1.08 21.70
C GLU A 285 15.20 1.49 21.16
N GLU A 286 15.81 0.67 20.30
CA GLU A 286 17.04 0.98 19.59
C GLU A 286 16.85 2.18 18.66
N LYS A 287 15.77 2.21 17.87
CA LYS A 287 15.43 3.38 17.04
C LYS A 287 15.19 4.64 17.87
N LYS A 288 14.60 4.51 19.07
CA LYS A 288 14.45 5.64 20.01
C LYS A 288 15.80 6.09 20.57
N ARG A 289 16.69 5.16 20.88
CA ARG A 289 18.04 5.43 21.40
C ARG A 289 18.90 6.13 20.35
N GLN A 290 18.96 5.60 19.12
CA GLN A 290 19.67 6.22 18.00
C GLN A 290 19.13 7.64 17.74
N LYS A 291 17.81 7.83 17.76
CA LYS A 291 17.20 9.16 17.63
C LYS A 291 17.57 10.10 18.79
N TYR A 292 17.65 9.57 20.02
CA TYR A 292 18.07 10.35 21.17
C TYR A 292 19.54 10.75 21.06
N GLU A 293 20.43 9.84 20.65
CA GLU A 293 21.85 10.11 20.42
C GLU A 293 22.06 11.18 19.34
N MET A 294 21.28 11.14 18.25
CA MET A 294 21.32 12.19 17.23
C MET A 294 21.03 13.60 17.76
N ASP A 295 20.19 13.74 18.79
CA ASP A 295 19.88 15.05 19.38
C ASP A 295 21.09 15.67 20.10
N TYR A 296 22.10 14.88 20.47
CA TYR A 296 23.31 15.34 21.18
C TYR A 296 24.58 15.31 20.32
N MET A 297 24.52 14.78 19.10
CA MET A 297 25.63 14.84 18.16
C MET A 297 25.75 16.21 17.53
N GLU A 298 26.98 16.65 17.27
CA GLU A 298 27.26 17.83 16.44
C GLU A 298 26.73 17.61 15.02
N PRO A 299 26.19 18.66 14.37
CA PRO A 299 25.68 18.51 13.02
C PRO A 299 26.85 18.28 12.07
N PRO A 300 26.70 17.41 11.04
CA PRO A 300 27.81 17.10 10.14
C PRO A 300 28.26 18.31 9.31
N ASP A 301 27.36 19.27 9.07
CA ASP A 301 27.60 20.45 8.23
C ASP A 301 26.94 21.70 8.83
N ASP A 302 27.37 22.90 8.41
CA ASP A 302 26.72 24.17 8.80
C ASP A 302 25.39 24.34 8.04
N PHE A 303 24.32 24.66 8.79
CA PHE A 303 23.00 24.92 8.22
C PHE A 303 22.98 26.11 7.25
N ARG A 304 23.92 27.06 7.38
CA ARG A 304 24.03 28.25 6.51
C ARG A 304 24.46 27.91 5.09
N GLU A 305 25.11 26.77 4.89
CA GLU A 305 25.57 26.32 3.58
C GLU A 305 24.46 25.61 2.79
N TYR A 306 23.34 25.27 3.44
CA TYR A 306 22.23 24.60 2.76
C TYR A 306 21.53 25.56 1.80
N PRO A 307 21.28 25.13 0.55
CA PRO A 307 20.46 25.91 -0.35
C PRO A 307 19.02 25.96 0.18
N VAL A 308 18.43 27.15 0.09
CA VAL A 308 17.03 27.42 0.45
C VAL A 308 16.09 26.53 -0.37
N LEU A 309 16.44 26.26 -1.62
CA LEU A 309 15.68 25.42 -2.52
C LEU A 309 16.24 23.99 -2.50
N PRO A 310 15.38 22.96 -2.62
CA PRO A 310 15.82 21.57 -2.63
C PRO A 310 16.71 21.29 -3.83
N THR A 311 17.74 20.48 -3.62
CA THR A 311 18.59 19.92 -4.67
C THR A 311 18.05 18.56 -5.14
N PRO A 312 18.51 18.05 -6.29
CA PRO A 312 18.20 16.69 -6.72
C PRO A 312 18.54 15.61 -5.68
N ARG A 313 19.60 15.81 -4.89
CA ARG A 313 20.02 14.89 -3.82
C ARG A 313 18.98 14.83 -2.71
N ASP A 314 18.48 16.00 -2.28
CA ASP A 314 17.42 16.14 -1.27
C ASP A 314 16.10 15.46 -1.66
N LEU A 315 15.85 15.32 -2.98
CA LEU A 315 14.65 14.68 -3.53
C LEU A 315 14.84 13.17 -3.78
N SER A 316 16.05 12.65 -3.60
CA SER A 316 16.34 11.23 -3.70
C SER A 316 15.80 10.47 -2.47
N ALA A 317 15.35 9.22 -2.67
CA ALA A 317 14.80 8.41 -1.57
C ALA A 317 15.88 7.80 -0.67
N VAL A 318 17.15 7.91 -1.06
CA VAL A 318 18.30 7.26 -0.39
C VAL A 318 18.80 8.11 0.78
N GLU A 319 18.65 9.43 0.70
CA GLU A 319 19.24 10.33 1.68
C GLU A 319 18.28 10.59 2.85
N HIS A 320 18.79 10.37 4.07
CA HIS A 320 18.11 10.72 5.31
C HIS A 320 18.78 11.97 5.89
N PRO A 321 18.07 13.11 5.98
CA PRO A 321 18.67 14.32 6.51
C PRO A 321 18.97 14.18 8.00
N PHE A 322 20.07 14.77 8.44
CA PHE A 322 20.36 14.95 9.85
C PHE A 322 19.32 15.89 10.47
N LEU A 323 18.50 15.37 11.40
CA LEU A 323 17.42 16.10 12.04
C LEU A 323 17.41 15.84 13.54
N ARG A 324 17.35 16.92 14.32
CA ARG A 324 17.10 16.87 15.77
C ARG A 324 15.62 17.13 16.07
N LYS A 325 15.15 16.68 17.22
CA LYS A 325 13.78 16.98 17.67
C LYS A 325 13.61 18.48 17.96
N ASN A 326 12.41 18.98 17.69
CA ASN A 326 12.02 20.31 18.16
C ASN A 326 11.94 20.33 19.69
N ILE A 327 12.66 21.25 20.33
CA ILE A 327 12.63 21.42 21.79
C ILE A 327 11.43 22.31 22.14
N VAL A 328 10.32 21.67 22.54
CA VAL A 328 9.08 22.36 22.96
C VAL A 328 9.13 22.76 24.44
N LYS A 329 9.90 22.02 25.24
CA LYS A 329 10.09 22.26 26.68
C LYS A 329 11.58 22.23 26.99
N GLY A 330 12.07 23.27 27.67
CA GLY A 330 13.50 23.45 27.96
C GLY A 330 14.11 24.57 27.12
N LYS A 331 15.45 24.67 27.16
CA LYS A 331 16.22 25.67 26.42
C LYS A 331 17.09 25.01 25.36
N TYR A 332 17.38 25.75 24.30
CA TYR A 332 18.46 25.43 23.37
C TYR A 332 19.81 25.77 24.02
N ASN A 333 20.88 25.13 23.57
CA ASN A 333 22.23 25.35 24.11
C ASN A 333 22.69 26.80 23.89
N ASP A 334 22.49 27.31 22.68
CA ASP A 334 22.89 28.64 22.23
C ASP A 334 22.03 29.06 20.99
N PRO A 335 22.16 30.30 20.50
CA PRO A 335 21.40 30.77 19.34
C PRO A 335 21.68 29.99 18.04
N ASP A 336 22.92 29.55 17.80
CA ASP A 336 23.27 28.79 16.59
C ASP A 336 22.62 27.42 16.61
N HIS A 337 22.62 26.75 17.77
CA HIS A 337 21.90 25.50 17.97
C HIS A 337 20.39 25.65 17.74
N TYR A 338 19.79 26.76 18.18
CA TYR A 338 18.38 27.05 17.90
C TYR A 338 18.13 27.17 16.39
N LEU A 339 18.94 27.96 15.70
CA LEU A 339 18.78 28.22 14.26
C LEU A 339 19.00 26.94 13.43
N ASP A 340 20.03 26.14 13.75
CA ASP A 340 20.31 24.86 13.09
C ASP A 340 19.10 23.90 13.19
N VAL A 341 18.59 23.68 14.41
CA VAL A 341 17.46 22.78 14.65
C VAL A 341 16.21 23.26 13.92
N GLN A 342 15.87 24.54 14.04
CA GLN A 342 14.66 25.09 13.41
C GLN A 342 14.77 25.11 11.89
N PHE A 343 15.92 25.49 11.35
CA PHE A 343 16.16 25.54 9.90
C PHE A 343 16.04 24.14 9.29
N ARG A 344 16.75 23.14 9.84
CA ARG A 344 16.75 21.77 9.30
C ARG A 344 15.36 21.14 9.37
N LEU A 345 14.63 21.34 10.47
CA LEU A 345 13.25 20.88 10.61
C LEU A 345 12.31 21.54 9.61
N LEU A 346 12.35 22.86 9.52
CA LEU A 346 11.51 23.62 8.60
C LEU A 346 11.79 23.22 7.15
N ARG A 347 13.07 23.12 6.78
CA ARG A 347 13.50 22.66 5.45
C ARG A 347 12.97 21.26 5.17
N GLU A 348 13.09 20.31 6.09
CA GLU A 348 12.55 18.96 5.88
C GLU A 348 11.02 18.98 5.72
N ASP A 349 10.29 19.79 6.48
CA ASP A 349 8.82 19.90 6.34
C ASP A 349 8.41 20.38 4.94
N PHE A 350 9.25 21.17 4.27
CA PHE A 350 9.05 21.57 2.88
C PHE A 350 9.49 20.51 1.86
N VAL A 351 10.64 19.88 2.07
CA VAL A 351 11.24 18.94 1.10
C VAL A 351 10.58 17.57 1.14
N ARG A 352 10.21 17.07 2.31
CA ARG A 352 9.66 15.73 2.53
C ARG A 352 8.39 15.44 1.71
N PRO A 353 7.39 16.34 1.63
CA PRO A 353 6.26 16.19 0.72
C PRO A 353 6.67 15.92 -0.73
N LEU A 354 7.66 16.66 -1.23
CA LEU A 354 8.15 16.53 -2.61
C LEU A 354 8.88 15.21 -2.82
N ARG A 355 9.82 14.87 -1.92
CA ARG A 355 10.58 13.60 -1.96
C ARG A 355 9.63 12.40 -1.98
N LYS A 356 8.65 12.36 -1.08
CA LYS A 356 7.64 11.30 -1.04
C LYS A 356 6.75 11.29 -2.28
N GLY A 357 6.30 12.47 -2.71
CA GLY A 357 5.45 12.61 -3.89
C GLY A 357 6.09 12.05 -5.16
N ILE A 358 7.36 12.37 -5.39
CA ILE A 358 8.14 11.86 -6.53
C ILE A 358 8.36 10.34 -6.40
N HIS A 359 8.72 9.84 -5.21
CA HIS A 359 8.88 8.42 -4.97
C HIS A 359 7.59 7.62 -5.22
N ASP A 360 6.46 8.12 -4.71
CA ASP A 360 5.15 7.48 -4.89
C ASP A 360 4.69 7.53 -6.35
N PHE A 361 5.05 8.60 -7.08
CA PHE A 361 4.84 8.69 -8.52
C PHE A 361 5.62 7.60 -9.27
N LYS A 362 6.94 7.48 -9.00
CA LYS A 362 7.80 6.46 -9.63
C LYS A 362 7.36 5.03 -9.35
N SER A 363 6.87 4.76 -8.14
CA SER A 363 6.44 3.42 -7.72
C SER A 363 5.04 3.01 -8.23
N GLY A 364 4.40 3.83 -9.07
CA GLY A 364 3.07 3.54 -9.62
C GLY A 364 1.93 3.63 -8.58
N ARG A 365 2.19 4.21 -7.40
CA ARG A 365 1.21 4.40 -6.33
C ARG A 365 0.47 5.72 -6.45
N GLY A 366 0.26 6.20 -7.68
CA GLY A 366 -0.30 7.52 -8.00
C GLY A 366 -1.60 7.87 -7.27
N ASN A 367 -2.47 6.88 -7.04
CA ASN A 367 -3.76 7.06 -6.35
C ASN A 367 -3.64 7.37 -4.83
N LYS A 368 -2.43 7.30 -4.25
CA LYS A 368 -2.17 7.58 -2.83
C LYS A 368 -1.40 8.88 -2.59
N ILE A 369 -1.05 9.62 -3.63
CA ILE A 369 -0.28 10.86 -3.54
C ILE A 369 -1.20 11.97 -3.00
N LYS A 370 -1.00 12.35 -1.74
CA LYS A 370 -1.81 13.39 -1.06
C LYS A 370 -1.11 14.73 -0.95
N ASP A 371 0.21 14.71 -0.86
CA ASP A 371 0.99 15.88 -0.45
C ASP A 371 1.46 16.73 -1.65
N VAL A 372 1.47 16.18 -2.86
CA VAL A 372 1.82 16.89 -4.10
C VAL A 372 0.74 16.76 -5.16
N ARG A 373 0.76 17.67 -6.14
CA ARG A 373 -0.15 17.64 -7.30
C ARG A 373 0.65 17.39 -8.56
N ILE A 374 0.22 16.40 -9.34
CA ILE A 374 0.89 15.99 -10.57
C ILE A 374 0.08 16.48 -11.77
N TYR A 375 0.78 17.10 -12.70
CA TYR A 375 0.24 17.61 -13.96
C TYR A 375 0.99 16.94 -15.11
N HIS A 376 0.24 16.38 -16.06
CA HIS A 376 0.79 15.71 -17.25
C HIS A 376 0.61 16.59 -18.49
N GLY A 377 1.45 16.39 -19.50
CA GLY A 377 1.38 17.16 -20.75
C GLY A 377 1.65 18.64 -20.51
N VAL A 378 2.72 18.92 -19.77
CA VAL A 378 3.17 20.27 -19.45
C VAL A 378 4.26 20.69 -20.44
N THR A 379 4.12 21.86 -21.03
CA THR A 379 5.03 22.40 -22.05
C THR A 379 5.40 23.84 -21.73
N ILE A 380 6.68 24.16 -21.78
CA ILE A 380 7.16 25.55 -21.67
C ILE A 380 7.06 26.19 -23.05
N VAL A 381 6.23 27.23 -23.18
CA VAL A 381 5.91 27.89 -24.46
C VAL A 381 6.88 29.03 -24.77
N GLY A 382 7.45 29.66 -23.74
CA GLY A 382 8.40 30.76 -23.91
C GLY A 382 8.97 31.23 -22.59
N SER A 383 9.90 32.19 -22.65
CA SER A 383 10.49 32.82 -21.47
C SER A 383 10.73 34.31 -21.73
N GLU A 384 10.56 35.15 -20.72
CA GLU A 384 10.82 36.60 -20.75
C GLU A 384 11.71 37.00 -19.57
N LEU A 385 12.64 37.95 -19.76
CA LEU A 385 13.38 38.54 -18.63
C LEU A 385 12.70 39.86 -18.22
N LYS A 386 12.16 39.90 -17.00
CA LYS A 386 11.49 41.09 -16.45
C LYS A 386 12.06 41.43 -15.08
N ASN A 387 12.48 42.68 -14.88
CA ASN A 387 13.07 43.15 -13.62
C ASN A 387 14.18 42.24 -13.07
N HIS A 388 15.08 41.78 -13.95
CA HIS A 388 16.15 40.82 -13.63
C HIS A 388 15.69 39.42 -13.21
N VAL A 389 14.43 39.05 -13.50
CA VAL A 389 13.88 37.73 -13.21
C VAL A 389 13.39 37.08 -14.50
N VAL A 390 13.74 35.81 -14.71
CA VAL A 390 13.35 35.05 -15.92
C VAL A 390 11.98 34.43 -15.70
N ILE A 391 10.97 34.83 -16.44
CA ILE A 391 9.60 34.33 -16.37
C ILE A 391 9.39 33.30 -17.49
N HIS A 392 9.13 32.03 -17.16
CA HIS A 392 8.73 30.99 -18.12
C HIS A 392 7.21 30.91 -18.23
N TYR A 393 6.69 30.84 -19.45
CA TYR A 393 5.28 30.62 -19.72
C TYR A 393 5.02 29.13 -19.89
N VAL A 394 4.14 28.59 -19.06
CA VAL A 394 3.83 27.16 -19.07
C VAL A 394 2.39 26.92 -19.50
N GLN A 395 2.25 26.08 -20.53
CA GLN A 395 0.98 25.53 -20.98
C GLN A 395 0.81 24.11 -20.43
N MET A 396 -0.40 23.81 -19.95
CA MET A 396 -0.74 22.49 -19.42
C MET A 396 -2.21 22.17 -19.67
N ASN A 397 -2.49 20.90 -19.95
CA ASN A 397 -3.85 20.42 -20.20
C ASN A 397 -4.61 20.23 -18.88
N MET A 398 -5.41 21.23 -18.51
CA MET A 398 -6.26 21.19 -17.33
C MET A 398 -7.69 20.75 -17.66
N SER A 399 -8.30 19.96 -16.77
CA SER A 399 -9.71 19.61 -16.93
C SER A 399 -10.58 20.86 -16.86
N LYS A 400 -11.53 21.01 -17.79
CA LYS A 400 -12.50 22.13 -17.86
C LYS A 400 -13.32 22.32 -16.57
N LYS A 401 -13.36 21.31 -15.70
CA LYS A 401 -14.04 21.36 -14.39
C LYS A 401 -13.24 22.12 -13.31
N ILE A 402 -11.95 22.36 -13.52
CA ILE A 402 -11.06 23.01 -12.54
C ILE A 402 -10.95 24.49 -12.90
N LYS A 403 -11.66 25.35 -12.17
CA LYS A 403 -11.44 26.81 -12.22
C LYS A 403 -10.18 27.13 -11.42
N LEU A 404 -9.06 27.37 -12.12
CA LEU A 404 -7.75 27.59 -11.49
C LEU A 404 -7.77 28.80 -10.54
N GLU A 405 -8.47 29.86 -10.94
CA GLU A 405 -8.65 31.12 -10.18
C GLU A 405 -9.21 30.88 -8.77
N ASN A 406 -10.21 30.00 -8.67
CA ASN A 406 -10.89 29.67 -7.41
C ASN A 406 -10.23 28.50 -6.66
N SER A 407 -9.08 28.03 -7.13
CA SER A 407 -8.39 26.89 -6.55
C SER A 407 -7.13 27.31 -5.81
N LYS A 408 -6.79 26.58 -4.75
CA LYS A 408 -5.49 26.68 -4.06
C LYS A 408 -4.34 26.02 -4.85
N ARG A 409 -4.48 25.87 -6.18
CA ARG A 409 -3.47 25.26 -7.06
C ARG A 409 -2.63 26.35 -7.71
N LEU A 410 -1.34 26.08 -7.91
CA LEU A 410 -0.40 26.98 -8.59
C LEU A 410 -0.47 28.41 -8.01
N LEU A 411 -0.47 28.50 -6.68
CA LEU A 411 -0.41 29.77 -5.99
C LEU A 411 1.04 30.28 -5.99
N TYR A 412 1.19 31.59 -5.94
CA TYR A 412 2.48 32.23 -5.70
C TYR A 412 3.11 31.66 -4.42
N GLY A 413 4.41 31.37 -4.47
CA GLY A 413 5.16 30.75 -3.37
C GLY A 413 5.12 29.21 -3.35
N ASN A 414 4.35 28.57 -4.22
CA ASN A 414 4.44 27.12 -4.39
C ASN A 414 5.68 26.76 -5.20
N LEU A 415 6.39 25.71 -4.78
CA LEU A 415 7.48 25.13 -5.54
C LEU A 415 6.93 24.26 -6.67
N LEU A 416 7.52 24.39 -7.86
CA LEU A 416 7.24 23.54 -9.02
C LEU A 416 8.48 22.73 -9.39
N CYS A 417 8.28 21.44 -9.64
CA CYS A 417 9.30 20.56 -10.18
C CYS A 417 8.87 20.12 -11.58
N PHE A 418 9.72 20.39 -12.58
CA PHE A 418 9.51 19.94 -13.95
C PHE A 418 10.44 18.78 -14.26
N SER A 419 9.94 17.79 -14.98
CA SER A 419 10.75 16.70 -15.51
C SER A 419 10.33 16.42 -16.95
N SER A 420 11.32 16.13 -17.79
CA SER A 420 11.14 15.70 -19.18
C SER A 420 11.06 14.18 -19.35
N ASP A 421 11.30 13.41 -18.29
CA ASP A 421 11.52 11.96 -18.33
C ASP A 421 10.78 11.21 -17.20
N ASP A 422 9.64 11.74 -16.75
CA ASP A 422 8.83 11.17 -15.64
C ASP A 422 9.63 10.99 -14.34
N PHE A 423 10.49 11.96 -14.06
CA PHE A 423 11.42 12.04 -12.93
C PHE A 423 12.44 10.90 -12.90
N ARG A 424 12.65 10.12 -13.97
CA ARG A 424 13.66 9.05 -13.99
C ARG A 424 15.03 9.60 -13.59
N THR A 425 15.38 10.77 -14.10
CA THR A 425 16.47 11.62 -13.63
C THR A 425 15.92 12.77 -12.76
N LEU A 426 16.68 13.13 -11.72
CA LEU A 426 16.35 14.24 -10.80
C LEU A 426 17.21 15.45 -11.09
#